data_AF-A0A524PPU5-F1
#
_entry.id   AF-A0A524PPU5-F1
#
_cell.length_a   1.000
_cell.length_b   1.000
_cell.length_c   1.000
_cell.angle_alpha   90.00
_cell.angle_beta   90.00
_cell.angle_gamma   90.00
#
_symmetry.space_group_name_H-M   'P 1'
#
loop_
_entity.id
_entity.type
_entity.pdbx_description
1 polymer ?
#
loop_
_entity_poly.entity_id
_entity_poly.type
_entity_poly.pdbx_seq_one_letter_code
_entity_poly.pdbx_strand_id
1 'polypeptide(L)'
;MLKQNLAIKFLLFFLLSVPSLTVVIGADRYSVASGNWNATSTWSATSGGAPDASAPVAGDNVYIENGHTVTATANAACTSITFTGATGILIVNSSVTITVSGTVTKNKLTGSSSTANISGAGSLTCANIAVGSAANAPAGFIYTLYTHTLTTAISSIAISGNLSINSYTVAALFNWHYRDGVFNLESGTISVGGSVLTSNEGGTNISTLSMATGSQSGTLNLGGATPFILSGTGTNTITLNGTSALVNYNRAGIQTVYSSTYTNLTLSGSGAKTIGATQVDGILSMEGTATSSGSAPTYGANAALQYMGSASQTTGIEFPATFNGTGGVIINNANGLTLNSNRTITTLLTFVTGRISTGTNNLILSSAATVSGAGAGNYIYGNLQKGIATATASKTFEIGDASSYTPVTLQFAGTTNGTGNITAKTTSGDHPNIATSTISASATVNRYWTLTNSGVTGFTSYSATFNFVAGDIDSGDYNNFIIGNYNPTTWTYPTIGTRSAT
;
A
#
# COMPACT_ATOMS: atom_id res chain seq x y z
N MET A 1 -10.45 84.39 37.68
CA MET A 1 -11.30 83.48 38.48
C MET A 1 -12.37 82.89 37.57
N LEU A 2 -12.07 81.75 36.94
CA LEU A 2 -13.02 80.97 36.13
C LEU A 2 -13.29 79.65 36.85
N LYS A 3 -14.56 79.36 37.16
CA LYS A 3 -15.00 78.08 37.72
C LYS A 3 -15.17 77.07 36.57
N GLN A 4 -14.40 75.98 36.59
CA GLN A 4 -14.61 74.80 35.76
C GLN A 4 -15.61 73.86 36.44
N ASN A 5 -16.69 73.51 35.74
CA ASN A 5 -17.62 72.45 36.13
C ASN A 5 -17.05 71.09 35.70
N LEU A 6 -16.75 70.23 36.67
CA LEU A 6 -16.31 68.85 36.47
C LEU A 6 -17.52 67.91 36.53
N ALA A 7 -17.85 67.28 35.41
CA ALA A 7 -18.91 66.28 35.31
C ALA A 7 -18.44 64.94 35.90
N ILE A 8 -19.14 64.44 36.92
CA ILE A 8 -18.93 63.12 37.53
C ILE A 8 -19.69 62.09 36.69
N LYS A 9 -18.96 61.19 35.99
CA LYS A 9 -19.53 60.02 35.31
C LYS A 9 -19.69 58.87 36.30
N PHE A 10 -20.92 58.39 36.47
CA PHE A 10 -21.23 57.13 37.14
C PHE A 10 -20.74 55.96 36.28
N LEU A 11 -19.81 55.17 36.81
CA LEU A 11 -19.35 53.91 36.21
C LEU A 11 -20.28 52.79 36.69
N LEU A 12 -21.12 52.28 35.79
CA LEU A 12 -22.00 51.14 36.05
C LEU A 12 -21.18 49.84 36.00
N PHE A 13 -21.02 49.16 37.12
CA PHE A 13 -20.35 47.85 37.21
C PHE A 13 -21.25 46.78 36.58
N PHE A 14 -20.92 46.32 35.37
CA PHE A 14 -21.58 45.18 34.73
C PHE A 14 -20.99 43.90 35.34
N LEU A 15 -21.72 43.22 36.24
CA LEU A 15 -21.40 41.84 36.62
C LEU A 15 -21.56 40.96 35.39
N LEU A 16 -20.44 40.65 34.72
CA LEU A 16 -20.37 39.54 33.79
C LEU A 16 -20.58 38.25 34.58
N SER A 17 -21.77 37.65 34.46
CA SER A 17 -22.00 36.27 34.88
C SER A 17 -21.10 35.36 34.05
N VAL A 18 -19.97 34.96 34.62
CA VAL A 18 -19.13 33.91 34.06
C VAL A 18 -20.02 32.66 34.02
N PRO A 19 -20.32 32.07 32.85
CA PRO A 19 -21.02 30.80 32.83
C PRO A 19 -20.15 29.82 33.62
N SER A 20 -20.75 29.22 34.66
CA SER A 20 -20.10 28.18 35.45
C SER A 20 -19.54 27.14 34.51
N LEU A 21 -18.22 26.98 34.52
CA LEU A 21 -17.53 25.89 33.85
C LEU A 21 -18.00 24.59 34.54
N THR A 22 -19.08 23.98 34.04
CA THR A 22 -19.44 22.63 34.46
C THR A 22 -18.35 21.72 33.91
N VAL A 23 -17.38 21.40 34.76
CA VAL A 23 -16.54 20.21 34.55
C VAL A 23 -17.51 19.05 34.54
N VAL A 24 -17.85 18.55 33.36
CA VAL A 24 -18.51 17.25 33.24
C VAL A 24 -17.45 16.25 33.68
N ILE A 25 -17.48 15.87 34.96
CA ILE A 25 -16.70 14.73 35.43
C ILE A 25 -17.29 13.53 34.71
N GLY A 26 -16.49 12.93 33.83
CA GLY A 26 -16.83 11.67 33.18
C GLY A 26 -17.21 10.62 34.23
N ALA A 27 -18.29 9.91 33.99
CA ALA A 27 -18.73 8.85 34.87
C ALA A 27 -18.17 7.49 34.42
N ASP A 28 -18.02 6.56 35.35
CA ASP A 28 -17.65 5.19 35.02
C ASP A 28 -18.90 4.39 34.66
N ARG A 29 -18.82 3.61 33.58
CA ARG A 29 -19.91 2.79 33.06
C ARG A 29 -19.43 1.36 32.84
N TYR A 30 -20.01 0.43 33.58
CA TYR A 30 -19.66 -0.98 33.56
C TYR A 30 -20.77 -1.75 32.86
N SER A 31 -20.43 -2.59 31.88
CA SER A 31 -21.43 -3.47 31.29
C SER A 31 -21.83 -4.53 32.33
N VAL A 32 -23.12 -4.64 32.63
CA VAL A 32 -23.66 -5.65 33.56
C VAL A 32 -24.55 -6.69 32.87
N ALA A 33 -24.77 -6.51 31.57
CA ALA A 33 -25.42 -7.46 30.69
C ALA A 33 -24.91 -7.27 29.25
N SER A 34 -25.09 -8.30 28.41
CA SER A 34 -24.99 -8.13 26.96
C SER A 34 -26.17 -7.31 26.44
N GLY A 35 -25.94 -6.41 25.49
CA GLY A 35 -27.00 -5.58 24.94
C GLY A 35 -26.50 -4.41 24.10
N ASN A 36 -27.41 -3.48 23.80
CA ASN A 36 -27.07 -2.31 22.98
C ASN A 36 -26.35 -1.25 23.82
N TRP A 37 -25.37 -0.57 23.23
CA TRP A 37 -24.64 0.53 23.87
C TRP A 37 -25.59 1.61 24.40
N ASN A 38 -26.67 1.91 23.69
CA ASN A 38 -27.62 2.94 24.07
C ASN A 38 -28.77 2.45 24.99
N ALA A 39 -28.72 1.21 25.50
CA ALA A 39 -29.70 0.68 26.45
C ALA A 39 -29.20 0.82 27.89
N THR A 40 -30.00 1.43 28.78
CA THR A 40 -29.65 1.59 30.20
C THR A 40 -29.50 0.26 30.93
N SER A 41 -30.25 -0.77 30.49
CA SER A 41 -30.16 -2.13 31.02
C SER A 41 -28.80 -2.80 30.81
N THR A 42 -27.97 -2.25 29.91
CA THR A 42 -26.61 -2.74 29.66
C THR A 42 -25.61 -2.23 30.69
N TRP A 43 -25.88 -1.10 31.37
CA TRP A 43 -24.88 -0.36 32.12
C TRP A 43 -25.20 -0.23 33.61
N SER A 44 -24.12 -0.23 34.41
CA SER A 44 -24.10 0.10 35.83
C SER A 44 -23.09 1.20 36.11
N ALA A 45 -23.29 1.95 37.20
CA ALA A 45 -22.33 2.93 37.72
C ALA A 45 -21.19 2.29 38.52
N THR A 46 -21.31 1.00 38.85
CA THR A 46 -20.30 0.21 39.56
C THR A 46 -20.11 -1.17 38.92
N SER A 47 -18.89 -1.72 39.00
CA SER A 47 -18.57 -3.06 38.52
C SER A 47 -19.47 -4.13 39.16
N GLY A 48 -20.10 -4.98 38.34
CA GLY A 48 -21.06 -6.01 38.78
C GLY A 48 -22.32 -5.48 39.48
N GLY A 49 -22.58 -4.18 39.40
CA GLY A 49 -23.71 -3.53 40.07
C GLY A 49 -25.07 -3.78 39.41
N ALA A 50 -26.10 -3.08 39.91
CA ALA A 50 -27.44 -3.14 39.33
C ALA A 50 -27.48 -2.43 37.95
N PRO A 51 -28.33 -2.89 37.02
CA PRO A 51 -28.53 -2.23 35.73
C PRO A 51 -29.20 -0.85 35.89
N ASP A 52 -29.43 -0.18 34.75
CA ASP A 52 -30.15 1.09 34.60
C ASP A 52 -29.35 2.38 34.84
N ALA A 53 -28.01 2.29 34.84
CA ALA A 53 -27.20 3.49 34.65
C ALA A 53 -27.41 4.07 33.24
N SER A 54 -27.12 5.36 33.07
CA SER A 54 -27.19 5.99 31.74
C SER A 54 -26.25 5.30 30.76
N ALA A 55 -26.61 5.26 29.48
CA ALA A 55 -25.67 4.88 28.43
C ALA A 55 -24.42 5.78 28.45
N PRO A 56 -23.22 5.26 28.12
CA PRO A 56 -22.01 6.07 28.08
C PRO A 56 -22.08 7.17 27.03
N VAL A 57 -21.62 8.36 27.43
CA VAL A 57 -21.49 9.55 26.59
C VAL A 57 -20.06 10.08 26.58
N ALA A 58 -19.81 11.11 25.75
CA ALA A 58 -18.52 11.78 25.73
C ALA A 58 -18.12 12.24 27.15
N GLY A 59 -16.90 11.90 27.57
CA GLY A 59 -16.43 12.13 28.94
C GLY A 59 -16.37 10.85 29.77
N ASP A 60 -17.26 9.88 29.56
CA ASP A 60 -17.35 8.68 30.41
C ASP A 60 -16.22 7.67 30.18
N ASN A 61 -15.84 6.93 31.22
CA ASN A 61 -14.99 5.74 31.08
C ASN A 61 -15.86 4.51 30.95
N VAL A 62 -15.61 3.69 29.92
CA VAL A 62 -16.39 2.50 29.62
C VAL A 62 -15.60 1.26 29.99
N TYR A 63 -16.23 0.36 30.73
CA TYR A 63 -15.69 -0.93 31.12
C TYR A 63 -16.59 -2.04 30.55
N ILE A 64 -16.08 -2.78 29.57
CA ILE A 64 -16.75 -3.97 29.06
C ILE A 64 -16.30 -5.13 29.94
N GLU A 65 -17.21 -5.55 30.83
CA GLU A 65 -16.97 -6.60 31.80
C GLU A 65 -17.02 -8.00 31.20
N ASN A 66 -16.61 -8.98 32.01
CA ASN A 66 -16.40 -10.35 31.57
C ASN A 66 -17.67 -10.99 30.98
N GLY A 67 -17.55 -11.55 29.77
CA GLY A 67 -18.63 -12.33 29.14
C GLY A 67 -19.71 -11.49 28.46
N HIS A 68 -19.58 -10.17 28.44
CA HIS A 68 -20.57 -9.29 27.82
C HIS A 68 -20.25 -8.96 26.37
N THR A 69 -21.30 -8.94 25.55
CA THR A 69 -21.31 -8.40 24.19
C THR A 69 -22.07 -7.09 24.18
N VAL A 70 -21.38 -5.99 23.91
CA VAL A 70 -21.97 -4.65 23.77
C VAL A 70 -22.04 -4.29 22.30
N THR A 71 -23.23 -3.93 21.80
CA THR A 71 -23.46 -3.59 20.39
C THR A 71 -23.80 -2.11 20.24
N ALA A 72 -22.95 -1.35 19.54
CA ALA A 72 -23.27 0.03 19.17
C ALA A 72 -24.18 0.05 17.94
N THR A 73 -25.42 0.49 18.16
CA THR A 73 -26.48 0.61 17.14
C THR A 73 -26.67 2.05 16.66
N ALA A 74 -26.03 3.02 17.31
CA ALA A 74 -25.99 4.43 16.96
C ALA A 74 -24.63 5.02 17.36
N ASN A 75 -24.28 6.17 16.77
CA ASN A 75 -23.02 6.86 17.08
C ASN A 75 -22.90 7.12 18.58
N ALA A 76 -21.72 6.86 19.12
CA ALA A 76 -21.43 7.00 20.53
C ALA A 76 -20.06 7.63 20.75
N ALA A 77 -19.86 8.22 21.92
CA ALA A 77 -18.57 8.75 22.32
C ALA A 77 -18.29 8.39 23.78
N CYS A 78 -17.01 8.30 24.13
CA CYS A 78 -16.53 8.09 25.50
C CYS A 78 -15.07 8.56 25.63
N THR A 79 -14.57 8.66 26.85
CA THR A 79 -13.17 8.96 27.12
C THR A 79 -12.28 7.74 26.90
N SER A 80 -12.71 6.57 27.38
CA SER A 80 -11.93 5.33 27.30
C SER A 80 -12.84 4.13 27.18
N ILE A 81 -12.31 3.04 26.61
CA ILE A 81 -12.94 1.72 26.63
C ILE A 81 -11.94 0.74 27.21
N THR A 82 -12.33 -0.02 28.22
CA THR A 82 -11.48 -1.00 28.89
C THR A 82 -12.17 -2.34 28.93
N PHE A 83 -11.57 -3.37 28.35
CA PHE A 83 -12.01 -4.75 28.51
C PHE A 83 -11.38 -5.34 29.78
N THR A 84 -12.20 -5.56 30.81
CA THR A 84 -11.72 -5.92 32.16
C THR A 84 -11.69 -7.42 32.41
N GLY A 85 -12.51 -8.20 31.69
CA GLY A 85 -12.69 -9.63 31.90
C GLY A 85 -11.80 -10.57 31.08
N ALA A 86 -12.04 -11.87 31.26
CA ALA A 86 -11.44 -12.95 30.46
C ALA A 86 -11.96 -12.96 29.02
N THR A 87 -13.22 -12.56 28.86
CA THR A 87 -13.88 -12.39 27.56
C THR A 87 -14.61 -11.06 27.53
N GLY A 88 -14.76 -10.45 26.36
CA GLY A 88 -15.57 -9.26 26.15
C GLY A 88 -15.63 -8.90 24.68
N ILE A 89 -16.80 -8.44 24.20
CA ILE A 89 -17.01 -8.17 22.78
C ILE A 89 -17.64 -6.79 22.61
N LEU A 90 -17.06 -5.99 21.72
CA LEU A 90 -17.64 -4.76 21.20
C LEU A 90 -17.99 -4.95 19.72
N ILE A 91 -19.28 -4.82 19.39
CA ILE A 91 -19.77 -4.87 18.01
C ILE A 91 -20.18 -3.46 17.60
N VAL A 92 -19.71 -2.98 16.45
CA VAL A 92 -20.11 -1.68 15.88
C VAL A 92 -20.86 -1.92 14.58
N ASN A 93 -22.14 -1.53 14.54
CA ASN A 93 -22.99 -1.74 13.37
C ASN A 93 -22.56 -0.90 12.16
N SER A 94 -23.00 -1.31 10.97
CA SER A 94 -22.77 -0.56 9.74
C SER A 94 -23.20 0.91 9.90
N SER A 95 -22.40 1.83 9.35
CA SER A 95 -22.62 3.28 9.42
C SER A 95 -22.62 3.89 10.84
N VAL A 96 -22.20 3.13 11.86
CA VAL A 96 -22.01 3.63 13.23
C VAL A 96 -20.53 3.90 13.50
N THR A 97 -20.24 5.00 14.18
CA THR A 97 -18.91 5.34 14.69
C THR A 97 -18.91 5.45 16.21
N ILE A 98 -17.94 4.81 16.85
CA ILE A 98 -17.59 5.08 18.25
C ILE A 98 -16.36 5.99 18.30
N THR A 99 -16.49 7.13 18.95
CA THR A 99 -15.38 8.08 19.17
C THR A 99 -14.86 7.99 20.60
N VAL A 100 -13.64 7.49 20.74
CA VAL A 100 -12.92 7.39 22.02
C VAL A 100 -11.87 8.51 22.06
N SER A 101 -12.00 9.49 22.95
CA SER A 101 -11.02 10.59 22.99
C SER A 101 -9.66 10.17 23.57
N GLY A 102 -9.63 9.06 24.31
CA GLY A 102 -8.44 8.47 24.92
C GLY A 102 -8.13 7.09 24.38
N THR A 103 -7.90 6.14 25.29
CA THR A 103 -7.33 4.83 24.98
C THR A 103 -8.39 3.74 24.99
N VAL A 104 -8.32 2.83 24.02
CA VAL A 104 -8.97 1.52 24.09
C VAL A 104 -7.97 0.51 24.67
N THR A 105 -8.34 -0.11 25.78
CA THR A 105 -7.45 -0.95 26.58
C THR A 105 -7.97 -2.36 26.71
N LYS A 106 -7.09 -3.34 26.48
CA LYS A 106 -7.27 -4.70 26.99
C LYS A 106 -6.48 -4.88 28.29
N ASN A 107 -7.17 -5.02 29.43
CA ASN A 107 -6.51 -5.24 30.71
C ASN A 107 -5.90 -6.65 30.80
N LYS A 108 -4.81 -6.74 31.58
CA LYS A 108 -4.28 -8.03 32.00
C LYS A 108 -5.07 -8.60 33.15
N LEU A 109 -5.23 -9.92 33.12
CA LEU A 109 -5.72 -10.70 34.25
C LEU A 109 -4.55 -11.25 35.06
N THR A 110 -4.80 -11.44 36.36
CA THR A 110 -3.81 -11.88 37.35
C THR A 110 -3.43 -13.36 37.22
N GLY A 111 -4.33 -14.22 36.75
CA GLY A 111 -4.13 -15.67 36.80
C GLY A 111 -4.71 -16.45 35.62
N SER A 112 -4.98 -15.78 34.50
CA SER A 112 -5.53 -16.42 33.31
C SER A 112 -5.20 -15.66 32.03
N SER A 113 -5.21 -16.40 30.92
CA SER A 113 -5.28 -15.80 29.59
C SER A 113 -6.65 -15.16 29.37
N SER A 114 -6.71 -14.21 28.45
CA SER A 114 -7.96 -13.54 28.11
C SER A 114 -7.97 -13.02 26.69
N THR A 115 -9.18 -12.83 26.16
CA THR A 115 -9.40 -12.35 24.81
C THR A 115 -10.52 -11.32 24.82
N ALA A 116 -10.32 -10.20 24.12
CA ALA A 116 -11.38 -9.26 23.80
C ALA A 116 -11.48 -9.09 22.29
N ASN A 117 -12.69 -8.85 21.80
CA ASN A 117 -12.96 -8.71 20.37
C ASN A 117 -13.60 -7.36 20.07
N ILE A 118 -13.14 -6.70 19.02
CA ILE A 118 -13.81 -5.55 18.40
C ILE A 118 -14.17 -5.95 16.98
N SER A 119 -15.46 -5.95 16.63
CA SER A 119 -15.94 -6.41 15.33
C SER A 119 -17.10 -5.57 14.79
N GLY A 120 -17.53 -5.87 13.57
CA GLY A 120 -18.70 -5.26 12.95
C GLY A 120 -18.38 -4.39 11.73
N ALA A 121 -19.41 -3.89 11.07
CA ALA A 121 -19.28 -3.13 9.82
C ALA A 121 -19.09 -1.61 10.04
N GLY A 122 -19.08 -1.15 11.28
CA GLY A 122 -18.87 0.26 11.64
C GLY A 122 -17.40 0.64 11.85
N SER A 123 -17.18 1.80 12.48
CA SER A 123 -15.85 2.35 12.70
C SER A 123 -15.59 2.74 14.16
N LEU A 124 -14.32 2.74 14.55
CA LEU A 124 -13.86 3.24 15.84
C LEU A 124 -12.72 4.24 15.64
N THR A 125 -12.78 5.39 16.31
CA THR A 125 -11.66 6.35 16.36
C THR A 125 -11.14 6.43 17.79
N CYS A 126 -9.84 6.38 17.99
CA CYS A 126 -9.23 6.50 19.32
C CYS A 126 -7.89 7.25 19.29
N ALA A 127 -7.50 7.80 20.45
CA ALA A 127 -6.16 8.35 20.58
C ALA A 127 -5.11 7.22 20.58
N ASN A 128 -5.36 6.15 21.33
CA ASN A 128 -4.44 5.02 21.43
C ASN A 128 -5.20 3.70 21.56
N ILE A 129 -4.53 2.61 21.21
CA ILE A 129 -4.87 1.27 21.68
C ILE A 129 -3.75 0.76 22.55
N ALA A 130 -4.08 0.14 23.67
CA ALA A 130 -3.09 -0.48 24.55
C ALA A 130 -3.52 -1.90 24.93
N VAL A 131 -2.77 -2.89 24.48
CA VAL A 131 -2.92 -4.28 24.91
C VAL A 131 -2.04 -4.51 26.13
N GLY A 132 -2.66 -5.02 27.19
CA GLY A 132 -1.97 -5.44 28.39
C GLY A 132 -1.61 -4.32 29.37
N SER A 133 -2.19 -3.12 29.27
CA SER A 133 -1.69 -1.91 29.95
C SER A 133 -2.01 -1.74 31.45
N ALA A 134 -2.55 -2.75 32.14
CA ALA A 134 -2.76 -2.72 33.59
C ALA A 134 -1.90 -3.80 34.25
N ALA A 135 -0.94 -3.38 35.10
CA ALA A 135 -0.11 -4.28 35.89
C ALA A 135 -0.93 -4.85 37.06
N ASN A 136 -1.84 -5.77 36.77
CA ASN A 136 -2.44 -6.60 37.78
C ASN A 136 -1.42 -7.66 38.18
N ALA A 137 -0.66 -7.42 39.25
CA ALA A 137 0.27 -8.40 39.78
C ALA A 137 -0.50 -9.69 40.13
N PRO A 138 -0.06 -10.87 39.67
CA PRO A 138 -0.66 -12.14 40.04
C PRO A 138 -0.70 -12.33 41.55
N ALA A 139 -1.73 -12.98 42.03
CA ALA A 139 -1.74 -13.50 43.39
C ALA A 139 -0.92 -14.80 43.43
N GLY A 140 0.28 -14.77 44.04
CA GLY A 140 1.09 -15.96 44.34
C GLY A 140 2.21 -16.30 43.34
N PHE A 141 2.91 -17.42 43.61
CA PHE A 141 4.01 -17.94 42.78
C PHE A 141 3.49 -18.86 41.66
N ILE A 142 3.21 -18.25 40.51
CA ILE A 142 2.85 -18.77 39.19
C ILE A 142 3.99 -19.20 38.26
N TYR A 143 3.97 -20.39 37.67
CA TYR A 143 4.92 -20.74 36.59
C TYR A 143 4.27 -20.79 35.20
N THR A 144 3.05 -20.27 35.08
CA THR A 144 2.24 -20.36 33.86
C THR A 144 2.40 -19.11 32.99
N LEU A 145 2.48 -19.31 31.67
CA LEU A 145 2.38 -18.25 30.67
C LEU A 145 0.91 -17.92 30.43
N TYR A 146 0.56 -16.64 30.54
CA TYR A 146 -0.75 -16.10 30.18
C TYR A 146 -0.65 -15.16 29.00
N THR A 147 -1.67 -15.17 28.16
CA THR A 147 -1.78 -14.31 26.98
C THR A 147 -2.98 -13.40 27.09
N HIS A 148 -2.82 -12.13 26.73
CA HIS A 148 -3.88 -11.12 26.77
C HIS A 148 -4.06 -10.56 25.37
N THR A 149 -5.12 -11.05 24.71
CA THR A 149 -5.36 -10.80 23.29
C THR A 149 -6.45 -9.76 23.09
N LEU A 150 -6.19 -8.80 22.20
CA LEU A 150 -7.21 -7.97 21.58
C LEU A 150 -7.29 -8.33 20.09
N THR A 151 -8.42 -8.86 19.66
CA THR A 151 -8.67 -9.24 18.27
C THR A 151 -9.59 -8.23 17.62
N THR A 152 -9.26 -7.86 16.38
CA THR A 152 -10.03 -6.90 15.59
C THR A 152 -10.46 -7.51 14.26
N ALA A 153 -11.75 -7.37 13.97
CA ALA A 153 -12.43 -7.75 12.73
C ALA A 153 -13.54 -6.74 12.40
N ILE A 154 -13.28 -5.47 12.71
CA ILE A 154 -14.17 -4.33 12.47
C ILE A 154 -13.81 -3.67 11.14
N SER A 155 -14.77 -3.06 10.45
CA SER A 155 -14.52 -2.38 9.16
C SER A 155 -13.36 -1.38 9.24
N SER A 156 -13.34 -0.51 10.26
CA SER A 156 -12.19 0.39 10.45
C SER A 156 -11.90 0.80 11.89
N ILE A 157 -10.62 0.96 12.20
CA ILE A 157 -10.10 1.67 13.38
C ILE A 157 -9.12 2.76 12.94
N ALA A 158 -9.32 3.99 13.41
CA ALA A 158 -8.35 5.06 13.28
C ALA A 158 -7.73 5.39 14.66
N ILE A 159 -6.41 5.21 14.76
CA ILE A 159 -5.61 5.50 15.95
C ILE A 159 -4.79 6.75 15.65
N SER A 160 -5.06 7.88 16.32
CA SER A 160 -4.30 9.11 16.06
C SER A 160 -2.88 9.07 16.63
N GLY A 161 -2.71 8.36 17.75
CA GLY A 161 -1.44 8.09 18.42
C GLY A 161 -0.97 6.65 18.18
N ASN A 162 -0.74 5.91 19.26
CA ASN A 162 -0.01 4.65 19.23
C ASN A 162 -0.90 3.41 19.38
N LEU A 163 -0.47 2.32 18.76
CA LEU A 163 -0.88 0.96 19.10
C LEU A 163 0.21 0.33 19.97
N SER A 164 -0.02 0.21 21.27
CA SER A 164 0.95 -0.34 22.22
C SER A 164 0.61 -1.77 22.62
N ILE A 165 1.58 -2.67 22.55
CA ILE A 165 1.47 -4.07 22.95
C ILE A 165 2.46 -4.30 24.09
N ASN A 166 1.94 -4.56 25.28
CA ASN A 166 2.75 -4.62 26.49
C ASN A 166 2.78 -6.02 27.08
N SER A 167 3.99 -6.49 27.39
CA SER A 167 4.27 -7.78 28.01
C SER A 167 5.03 -7.58 29.31
N TYR A 168 4.61 -8.28 30.36
CA TYR A 168 5.09 -8.05 31.74
C TYR A 168 5.54 -9.35 32.37
N THR A 169 6.43 -9.23 33.35
CA THR A 169 6.84 -10.28 34.29
C THR A 169 6.33 -9.94 35.71
N VAL A 170 6.56 -10.81 36.69
CA VAL A 170 6.27 -10.50 38.12
C VAL A 170 7.54 -10.37 38.93
N ALA A 171 8.62 -11.01 38.48
CA ALA A 171 9.93 -10.89 39.08
C ALA A 171 11.00 -11.06 38.01
N ALA A 172 11.51 -9.94 37.49
CA ALA A 172 12.57 -9.91 36.47
C ALA A 172 13.84 -10.69 36.90
N LEU A 173 14.09 -10.81 38.21
CA LEU A 173 15.22 -11.58 38.76
C LEU A 173 15.05 -13.11 38.67
N PHE A 174 13.82 -13.61 38.51
CA PHE A 174 13.52 -15.04 38.54
C PHE A 174 12.81 -15.55 37.27
N ASN A 175 12.46 -14.68 36.32
CA ASN A 175 11.67 -15.01 35.12
C ASN A 175 10.32 -15.69 35.44
N TRP A 176 9.69 -15.33 36.55
CA TRP A 176 8.44 -15.97 36.97
C TRP A 176 7.21 -15.21 36.46
N HIS A 177 6.28 -15.98 35.90
CA HIS A 177 5.10 -15.59 35.13
C HIS A 177 5.34 -14.68 33.92
N TYR A 178 4.91 -15.17 32.77
CA TYR A 178 4.92 -14.40 31.54
C TYR A 178 3.48 -13.96 31.26
N ARG A 179 3.29 -12.66 31.05
CA ARG A 179 2.03 -12.14 30.51
C ARG A 179 2.32 -11.49 29.19
N ASP A 180 1.93 -12.13 28.11
CA ASP A 180 2.26 -11.68 26.77
C ASP A 180 1.06 -10.96 26.14
N GLY A 181 1.31 -9.74 25.67
CA GLY A 181 0.33 -8.94 24.95
C GLY A 181 0.23 -9.43 23.49
N VAL A 182 -0.99 -9.60 23.02
CA VAL A 182 -1.26 -10.02 21.64
C VAL A 182 -2.30 -9.09 21.01
N PHE A 183 -1.98 -8.54 19.85
CA PHE A 183 -2.93 -7.80 19.02
C PHE A 183 -3.10 -8.52 17.69
N ASN A 184 -4.34 -8.89 17.37
CA ASN A 184 -4.69 -9.55 16.12
C ASN A 184 -5.53 -8.64 15.24
N LEU A 185 -5.13 -8.51 13.97
CA LEU A 185 -5.88 -7.84 12.92
C LEU A 185 -6.30 -8.88 11.88
N GLU A 186 -7.53 -9.36 11.98
CA GLU A 186 -8.02 -10.48 11.15
C GLU A 186 -8.65 -9.99 9.84
N SER A 187 -9.33 -8.83 9.88
CA SER A 187 -9.97 -8.19 8.73
C SER A 187 -10.20 -6.69 8.98
N GLY A 188 -10.62 -5.98 7.94
CA GLY A 188 -10.87 -4.54 8.00
C GLY A 188 -9.58 -3.71 8.02
N THR A 189 -9.70 -2.42 8.31
CA THR A 189 -8.57 -1.48 8.22
C THR A 189 -8.21 -0.88 9.56
N ILE A 190 -6.93 -0.91 9.93
CA ILE A 190 -6.39 -0.13 11.06
C ILE A 190 -5.43 0.92 10.52
N SER A 191 -5.64 2.17 10.90
CA SER A 191 -4.70 3.27 10.62
C SER A 191 -4.03 3.74 11.90
N VAL A 192 -2.70 3.75 11.92
CA VAL A 192 -1.88 4.19 13.06
C VAL A 192 -1.15 5.48 12.68
N GLY A 193 -1.56 6.60 13.28
CA GLY A 193 -0.95 7.91 13.07
C GLY A 193 0.43 8.05 13.74
N GLY A 194 0.59 7.44 14.92
CA GLY A 194 1.85 7.31 15.63
C GLY A 194 2.59 6.03 15.22
N SER A 195 2.93 5.21 16.21
CA SER A 195 3.73 4.00 16.04
C SER A 195 3.03 2.76 16.63
N VAL A 196 3.36 1.60 16.08
CA VAL A 196 3.20 0.31 16.75
C VAL A 196 4.35 0.15 17.74
N LEU A 197 4.02 0.12 19.03
CA LEU A 197 4.97 -0.03 20.11
C LEU A 197 4.88 -1.42 20.71
N THR A 198 6.03 -2.02 21.01
CA THR A 198 6.08 -3.15 21.94
C THR A 198 6.87 -2.77 23.18
N SER A 199 6.46 -3.27 24.33
CA SER A 199 7.17 -3.10 25.59
C SER A 199 7.22 -4.43 26.32
N ASN A 200 8.40 -5.01 26.47
CA ASN A 200 8.62 -6.26 27.17
C ASN A 200 9.40 -5.99 28.46
N GLU A 201 8.81 -6.28 29.61
CA GLU A 201 9.48 -6.07 30.90
C GLU A 201 10.66 -7.03 31.12
N GLY A 202 10.55 -8.28 30.66
CA GLY A 202 11.58 -9.31 30.83
C GLY A 202 12.10 -9.89 29.51
N GLY A 203 13.28 -10.51 29.57
CA GLY A 203 13.98 -11.10 28.40
C GLY A 203 13.28 -12.29 27.75
N THR A 204 12.29 -12.89 28.41
CA THR A 204 11.49 -14.02 27.92
C THR A 204 10.07 -13.61 27.52
N ASN A 205 9.68 -12.36 27.71
CA ASN A 205 8.36 -11.87 27.28
C ASN A 205 8.27 -11.81 25.75
N ILE A 206 7.07 -12.03 25.25
CA ILE A 206 6.74 -11.90 23.83
C ILE A 206 5.64 -10.85 23.67
N SER A 207 5.86 -9.87 22.81
CA SER A 207 4.79 -8.98 22.34
C SER A 207 4.46 -9.32 20.90
N THR A 208 3.18 -9.54 20.60
CA THR A 208 2.75 -10.05 19.29
C THR A 208 1.79 -9.10 18.58
N LEU A 209 2.12 -8.72 17.36
CA LEU A 209 1.19 -8.19 16.36
C LEU A 209 1.03 -9.24 15.25
N SER A 210 -0.19 -9.71 15.00
CA SER A 210 -0.45 -10.69 13.95
C SER A 210 -1.56 -10.27 13.00
N MET A 211 -1.30 -10.43 11.71
CA MET A 211 -2.29 -10.40 10.62
C MET A 211 -2.54 -11.80 10.03
N ALA A 212 -1.99 -12.84 10.65
CA ALA A 212 -2.04 -14.23 10.20
C ALA A 212 -3.00 -15.10 11.03
N THR A 213 -4.05 -14.49 11.59
CA THR A 213 -5.14 -15.18 12.30
C THR A 213 -6.49 -14.83 11.65
N GLY A 214 -7.50 -15.66 11.92
CA GLY A 214 -8.85 -15.46 11.39
C GLY A 214 -8.89 -15.39 9.87
N SER A 215 -9.54 -14.37 9.32
CA SER A 215 -9.68 -14.17 7.86
C SER A 215 -8.39 -13.75 7.16
N GLN A 216 -7.38 -13.26 7.88
CA GLN A 216 -6.08 -12.86 7.32
C GLN A 216 -6.17 -11.84 6.16
N SER A 217 -7.15 -10.94 6.24
CA SER A 217 -7.49 -9.96 5.18
C SER A 217 -7.40 -8.51 5.66
N GLY A 218 -6.72 -8.30 6.79
CA GLY A 218 -6.55 -6.99 7.39
C GLY A 218 -5.70 -6.04 6.55
N THR A 219 -5.99 -4.75 6.65
CA THR A 219 -5.16 -3.67 6.12
C THR A 219 -4.59 -2.84 7.27
N LEU A 220 -3.27 -2.68 7.32
CA LEU A 220 -2.57 -1.85 8.29
C LEU A 220 -1.96 -0.62 7.59
N ASN A 221 -2.53 0.56 7.83
CA ASN A 221 -1.99 1.83 7.37
C ASN A 221 -1.09 2.45 8.46
N LEU A 222 0.12 2.84 8.08
CA LEU A 222 1.15 3.36 8.98
C LEU A 222 1.54 4.78 8.58
N GLY A 223 1.15 5.77 9.38
CA GLY A 223 1.37 7.20 9.12
C GLY A 223 2.57 7.80 9.85
N GLY A 224 3.09 7.14 10.89
CA GLY A 224 4.24 7.62 11.68
C GLY A 224 5.55 7.59 10.89
N ALA A 225 6.49 8.48 11.22
CA ALA A 225 7.82 8.52 10.58
C ALA A 225 8.65 7.26 10.89
N THR A 226 8.51 6.75 12.11
CA THR A 226 9.07 5.49 12.61
C THR A 226 7.91 4.56 13.01
N PRO A 227 7.31 3.83 12.06
CA PRO A 227 6.08 3.08 12.30
C PRO A 227 6.17 1.99 13.38
N PHE A 228 7.38 1.45 13.61
CA PHE A 228 7.62 0.43 14.62
C PHE A 228 8.69 0.92 15.59
N ILE A 229 8.36 0.90 16.87
CA ILE A 229 9.29 1.15 17.97
C ILE A 229 9.21 -0.07 18.87
N LEU A 230 10.15 -1.00 18.66
CA LEU A 230 10.09 -2.32 19.29
C LEU A 230 10.97 -2.37 20.53
N SER A 231 10.53 -3.14 21.52
CA SER A 231 11.26 -3.41 22.74
C SER A 231 12.66 -3.99 22.46
N GLY A 232 13.69 -3.42 23.09
CA GLY A 232 15.05 -3.97 23.05
C GLY A 232 15.26 -5.20 23.95
N THR A 233 14.28 -5.50 24.80
CA THR A 233 14.20 -6.68 25.67
C THR A 233 13.11 -7.62 25.16
N GLY A 234 13.24 -8.91 25.49
CA GLY A 234 12.26 -9.92 25.11
C GLY A 234 12.25 -10.20 23.60
N THR A 235 11.15 -10.78 23.14
CA THR A 235 10.90 -11.07 21.73
C THR A 235 9.74 -10.20 21.21
N ASN A 236 9.87 -9.74 19.97
CA ASN A 236 8.82 -9.03 19.26
C ASN A 236 8.38 -9.89 18.07
N THR A 237 7.17 -10.44 18.12
CA THR A 237 6.62 -11.26 17.05
C THR A 237 5.70 -10.40 16.19
N ILE A 238 6.21 -9.94 15.04
CA ILE A 238 5.48 -9.08 14.12
C ILE A 238 5.21 -9.87 12.83
N THR A 239 3.96 -10.23 12.60
CA THR A 239 3.53 -11.06 11.45
C THR A 239 2.60 -10.25 10.54
N LEU A 240 3.10 -9.87 9.37
CA LEU A 240 2.44 -8.96 8.42
C LEU A 240 2.02 -9.63 7.10
N ASN A 241 2.20 -10.94 7.01
CA ASN A 241 2.01 -11.75 5.79
C ASN A 241 0.81 -12.72 5.89
N GLY A 242 -0.31 -12.26 6.44
CA GLY A 242 -1.58 -12.99 6.31
C GLY A 242 -1.98 -13.18 4.84
N THR A 243 -2.76 -14.21 4.51
CA THR A 243 -3.08 -14.64 3.13
C THR A 243 -3.51 -13.51 2.17
N SER A 244 -4.22 -12.49 2.67
CA SER A 244 -4.61 -11.31 1.89
C SER A 244 -4.31 -10.00 2.63
N ALA A 245 -3.37 -10.05 3.58
CA ALA A 245 -2.96 -8.89 4.36
C ALA A 245 -2.33 -7.83 3.46
N LEU A 246 -2.61 -6.56 3.78
CA LEU A 246 -2.01 -5.39 3.16
C LEU A 246 -1.40 -4.49 4.23
N VAL A 247 -0.13 -4.11 4.05
CA VAL A 247 0.48 -3.04 4.85
C VAL A 247 0.78 -1.85 3.95
N ASN A 248 0.36 -0.66 4.37
CA ASN A 248 0.56 0.57 3.63
C ASN A 248 1.36 1.58 4.45
N TYR A 249 2.53 1.96 3.96
CA TYR A 249 3.36 3.03 4.50
C TYR A 249 2.97 4.35 3.82
N ASN A 250 2.07 5.10 4.45
CA ASN A 250 1.32 6.17 3.80
C ASN A 250 1.71 7.60 4.22
N ARG A 251 2.81 7.76 4.98
CA ARG A 251 3.24 9.08 5.44
C ARG A 251 3.56 10.03 4.27
N ALA A 252 3.16 11.30 4.38
CA ALA A 252 3.72 12.36 3.55
C ALA A 252 5.10 12.77 4.11
N GLY A 253 6.16 12.44 3.38
CA GLY A 253 7.55 12.62 3.79
C GLY A 253 8.24 11.31 4.16
N ILE A 254 9.50 11.43 4.58
CA ILE A 254 10.37 10.28 4.85
C ILE A 254 9.75 9.33 5.88
N GLN A 255 9.86 8.02 5.63
CA GLN A 255 9.33 6.98 6.48
C GLN A 255 10.17 5.70 6.38
N THR A 256 10.45 5.06 7.51
CA THR A 256 11.14 3.77 7.54
C THR A 256 10.15 2.63 7.34
N VAL A 257 10.48 1.69 6.47
CA VAL A 257 9.74 0.42 6.27
C VAL A 257 10.33 -0.63 7.20
N TYR A 258 9.48 -1.31 7.97
CA TYR A 258 9.93 -2.41 8.82
C TYR A 258 10.38 -3.61 7.98
N SER A 259 11.59 -4.10 8.24
CA SER A 259 12.14 -5.28 7.58
C SER A 259 11.34 -6.53 7.97
N SER A 260 10.55 -7.06 7.05
CA SER A 260 9.72 -8.24 7.26
C SER A 260 9.32 -8.87 5.92
N THR A 261 8.60 -9.98 5.99
CA THR A 261 7.87 -10.54 4.86
C THR A 261 6.47 -9.94 4.83
N TYR A 262 6.05 -9.49 3.66
CA TYR A 262 4.71 -8.96 3.40
C TYR A 262 4.01 -9.83 2.36
N THR A 263 2.70 -10.05 2.53
CA THR A 263 1.87 -10.53 1.42
C THR A 263 1.68 -9.39 0.42
N ASN A 264 1.05 -8.29 0.83
CA ASN A 264 0.97 -7.08 0.01
C ASN A 264 1.55 -5.89 0.75
N LEU A 265 2.32 -5.08 0.04
CA LEU A 265 2.98 -3.88 0.55
C LEU A 265 2.66 -2.70 -0.38
N THR A 266 2.10 -1.64 0.18
CA THR A 266 1.95 -0.35 -0.52
C THR A 266 2.91 0.67 0.07
N LEU A 267 3.64 1.36 -0.79
CA LEU A 267 4.44 2.53 -0.48
C LEU A 267 3.73 3.75 -1.08
N SER A 268 3.02 4.52 -0.25
CA SER A 268 2.18 5.64 -0.69
C SER A 268 2.51 6.96 0.02
N GLY A 269 1.70 8.00 -0.22
CA GLY A 269 1.99 9.35 0.27
C GLY A 269 3.08 10.00 -0.56
N SER A 270 4.14 10.50 0.08
CA SER A 270 5.25 11.19 -0.59
C SER A 270 6.57 10.96 0.14
N GLY A 271 7.68 11.34 -0.50
CA GLY A 271 9.02 11.22 0.08
C GLY A 271 9.55 9.78 0.09
N ALA A 272 10.79 9.64 0.55
CA ALA A 272 11.49 8.36 0.53
C ALA A 272 10.93 7.39 1.59
N LYS A 273 10.61 6.17 1.16
CA LYS A 273 10.32 5.01 1.99
C LYS A 273 11.59 4.17 2.08
N THR A 274 12.24 4.20 3.24
CA THR A 274 13.52 3.51 3.44
C THR A 274 13.28 2.04 3.75
N ILE A 275 13.63 1.18 2.79
CA ILE A 275 13.44 -0.28 2.82
C ILE A 275 14.71 -0.94 3.38
N GLY A 276 14.54 -1.87 4.31
CA GLY A 276 15.58 -2.77 4.80
C GLY A 276 15.52 -4.16 4.15
N ALA A 277 15.77 -5.22 4.91
CA ALA A 277 15.64 -6.59 4.42
C ALA A 277 14.13 -6.97 4.34
N THR A 278 13.50 -6.69 3.19
CA THR A 278 12.06 -6.85 2.99
C THR A 278 11.79 -7.84 1.85
N GLN A 279 10.87 -8.78 2.08
CA GLN A 279 10.33 -9.68 1.07
C GLN A 279 8.86 -9.36 0.79
N VAL A 280 8.45 -9.37 -0.47
CA VAL A 280 7.05 -9.21 -0.88
C VAL A 280 6.61 -10.41 -1.71
N ASP A 281 5.60 -11.15 -1.23
CA ASP A 281 5.14 -12.39 -1.86
C ASP A 281 3.96 -12.20 -2.83
N GLY A 282 3.16 -11.16 -2.60
CA GLY A 282 2.08 -10.69 -3.47
C GLY A 282 2.47 -9.40 -4.18
N ILE A 283 1.77 -8.29 -3.93
CA ILE A 283 2.00 -7.04 -4.67
C ILE A 283 2.85 -6.06 -3.85
N LEU A 284 3.93 -5.53 -4.45
CA LEU A 284 4.49 -4.24 -4.07
C LEU A 284 3.88 -3.15 -4.94
N SER A 285 3.10 -2.24 -4.35
CA SER A 285 2.49 -1.11 -5.05
C SER A 285 3.20 0.21 -4.71
N MET A 286 3.69 0.89 -5.74
CA MET A 286 4.24 2.25 -5.64
C MET A 286 3.14 3.27 -5.95
N GLU A 287 2.73 4.04 -4.95
CA GLU A 287 1.58 4.95 -5.03
C GLU A 287 1.93 6.39 -4.63
N GLY A 288 1.03 7.32 -4.93
CA GLY A 288 1.25 8.75 -4.69
C GLY A 288 2.51 9.25 -5.40
N THR A 289 3.37 9.94 -4.66
CA THR A 289 4.70 10.40 -5.11
C THR A 289 5.83 9.81 -4.26
N ALA A 290 5.57 8.70 -3.57
CA ALA A 290 6.56 8.02 -2.77
C ALA A 290 7.69 7.44 -3.65
N THR A 291 8.91 7.46 -3.11
CA THR A 291 10.07 6.79 -3.71
C THR A 291 10.58 5.70 -2.77
N SER A 292 11.25 4.69 -3.30
CA SER A 292 11.93 3.68 -2.50
C SER A 292 13.40 4.06 -2.29
N SER A 293 13.98 3.73 -1.15
CA SER A 293 15.41 3.92 -0.85
C SER A 293 15.92 2.83 0.09
N GLY A 294 17.24 2.71 0.27
CA GLY A 294 17.84 1.65 1.10
C GLY A 294 18.16 0.39 0.31
N SER A 295 17.76 -0.77 0.81
CA SER A 295 18.04 -2.09 0.22
C SER A 295 16.90 -2.53 -0.70
N ALA A 296 17.23 -3.07 -1.87
CA ALA A 296 16.24 -3.59 -2.80
C ALA A 296 15.42 -4.72 -2.14
N PRO A 297 14.08 -4.73 -2.29
CA PRO A 297 13.25 -5.81 -1.79
C PRO A 297 13.51 -7.10 -2.57
N THR A 298 13.27 -8.24 -1.92
CA THR A 298 13.15 -9.54 -2.57
C THR A 298 11.69 -9.84 -2.88
N TYR A 299 11.46 -10.68 -3.90
CA TYR A 299 10.13 -10.99 -4.38
C TYR A 299 9.88 -12.49 -4.33
N GLY A 300 8.69 -12.88 -3.87
CA GLY A 300 8.19 -14.24 -3.96
C GLY A 300 7.91 -14.65 -5.42
N ALA A 301 7.76 -15.95 -5.65
CA ALA A 301 7.56 -16.49 -6.99
C ALA A 301 6.32 -15.94 -7.71
N ASN A 302 5.27 -15.61 -6.95
CA ASN A 302 4.00 -15.10 -7.48
C ASN A 302 3.87 -13.58 -7.41
N ALA A 303 4.92 -12.88 -7.00
CA ALA A 303 4.82 -11.47 -6.70
C ALA A 303 4.62 -10.62 -7.95
N ALA A 304 4.05 -9.43 -7.75
CA ALA A 304 3.94 -8.38 -8.75
C ALA A 304 4.53 -7.06 -8.24
N LEU A 305 5.06 -6.26 -9.16
CA LEU A 305 5.44 -4.87 -8.90
C LEU A 305 4.48 -3.95 -9.66
N GLN A 306 3.77 -3.08 -8.94
CA GLN A 306 2.78 -2.18 -9.50
C GLN A 306 3.20 -0.71 -9.35
N TYR A 307 2.98 0.07 -10.41
CA TYR A 307 3.13 1.51 -10.41
C TYR A 307 1.74 2.15 -10.55
N MET A 308 1.28 2.83 -9.49
CA MET A 308 -0.03 3.48 -9.40
C MET A 308 0.09 4.89 -8.77
N GLY A 309 1.12 5.61 -9.19
CA GLY A 309 1.39 6.98 -8.73
C GLY A 309 0.36 8.01 -9.18
N SER A 310 0.27 9.10 -8.41
CA SER A 310 -0.56 10.27 -8.75
C SER A 310 0.17 11.27 -9.67
N ALA A 311 1.44 11.03 -9.96
CA ALA A 311 2.30 11.76 -10.88
C ALA A 311 3.21 10.78 -11.62
N SER A 312 4.00 11.26 -12.59
CA SER A 312 4.96 10.40 -13.27
C SER A 312 5.95 9.82 -12.25
N GLN A 313 6.18 8.51 -12.33
CA GLN A 313 7.09 7.80 -11.44
C GLN A 313 8.40 7.48 -12.16
N THR A 314 9.49 7.40 -11.39
CA THR A 314 10.77 6.89 -11.86
C THR A 314 11.07 5.61 -11.10
N THR A 315 11.47 4.55 -11.80
CA THR A 315 11.84 3.29 -11.16
C THR A 315 13.03 3.50 -10.22
N GLY A 316 13.02 2.86 -9.05
CA GLY A 316 14.08 2.91 -8.05
C GLY A 316 14.66 1.53 -7.75
N ILE A 317 14.92 1.29 -6.46
CA ILE A 317 15.42 0.00 -5.97
C ILE A 317 14.31 -1.07 -5.93
N GLU A 318 13.04 -0.67 -5.98
CA GLU A 318 11.89 -1.58 -5.97
C GLU A 318 11.84 -2.42 -7.25
N PHE A 319 12.27 -1.88 -8.39
CA PHE A 319 12.45 -2.67 -9.60
C PHE A 319 13.87 -3.25 -9.55
N PRO A 320 14.08 -4.57 -9.38
CA PRO A 320 15.40 -5.17 -9.50
C PRO A 320 15.91 -5.12 -10.95
N ALA A 321 17.17 -5.48 -11.19
CA ALA A 321 17.70 -5.59 -12.57
C ALA A 321 16.90 -6.60 -13.41
N THR A 322 16.46 -7.68 -12.76
CA THR A 322 15.59 -8.71 -13.34
C THR A 322 14.44 -8.99 -12.39
N PHE A 323 13.21 -8.77 -12.85
CA PHE A 323 12.00 -9.12 -12.14
C PHE A 323 11.49 -10.50 -12.58
N ASN A 324 11.39 -11.43 -11.62
CA ASN A 324 11.08 -12.84 -11.87
C ASN A 324 9.68 -13.26 -11.38
N GLY A 325 8.97 -12.41 -10.64
CA GLY A 325 7.65 -12.75 -10.12
C GLY A 325 6.65 -13.01 -11.26
N THR A 326 5.86 -14.07 -11.16
CA THR A 326 4.88 -14.45 -12.20
C THR A 326 3.70 -13.49 -12.26
N GLY A 327 3.45 -12.71 -11.19
CA GLY A 327 2.50 -11.58 -11.21
C GLY A 327 2.96 -10.42 -12.10
N GLY A 328 4.25 -10.36 -12.44
CA GLY A 328 4.80 -9.44 -13.42
C GLY A 328 4.93 -7.99 -12.95
N VAL A 329 5.12 -7.09 -13.91
CA VAL A 329 5.14 -5.64 -13.67
C VAL A 329 3.86 -5.03 -14.22
N ILE A 330 3.16 -4.23 -13.41
CA ILE A 330 1.87 -3.64 -13.72
C ILE A 330 2.00 -2.11 -13.79
N ILE A 331 1.64 -1.54 -14.92
CA ILE A 331 1.61 -0.09 -15.14
C ILE A 331 0.17 0.39 -15.03
N ASN A 332 -0.15 1.05 -13.92
CA ASN A 332 -1.47 1.63 -13.63
C ASN A 332 -1.33 3.11 -13.24
N ASN A 333 -0.54 3.86 -14.00
CA ASN A 333 -0.24 5.27 -13.76
C ASN A 333 -0.36 6.05 -15.06
N ALA A 334 -1.46 6.78 -15.23
CA ALA A 334 -1.75 7.55 -16.43
C ALA A 334 -0.69 8.63 -16.75
N ASN A 335 0.10 9.05 -15.75
CA ASN A 335 1.22 9.99 -15.92
C ASN A 335 2.51 9.31 -16.43
N GLY A 336 2.52 7.98 -16.50
CA GLY A 336 3.62 7.17 -17.01
C GLY A 336 4.71 6.84 -15.98
N LEU A 337 5.59 5.93 -16.41
CA LEU A 337 6.76 5.45 -15.67
C LEU A 337 8.02 5.76 -16.47
N THR A 338 9.09 6.21 -15.82
CA THR A 338 10.42 6.40 -16.44
C THR A 338 11.42 5.39 -15.86
N LEU A 339 12.18 4.72 -16.72
CA LEU A 339 13.23 3.81 -16.28
C LEU A 339 14.50 4.58 -15.88
N ASN A 340 15.06 4.26 -14.71
CA ASN A 340 16.35 4.79 -14.26
C ASN A 340 17.57 3.95 -14.72
N SER A 341 17.34 2.73 -15.17
CA SER A 341 18.37 1.81 -15.68
C SER A 341 17.73 0.73 -16.57
N ASN A 342 18.54 -0.14 -17.18
CA ASN A 342 18.04 -1.30 -17.90
C ASN A 342 17.28 -2.23 -16.96
N ARG A 343 16.08 -2.66 -17.36
CA ARG A 343 15.23 -3.55 -16.56
C ARG A 343 14.79 -4.76 -17.37
N THR A 344 14.86 -5.94 -16.77
CA THR A 344 14.39 -7.19 -17.37
C THR A 344 13.12 -7.67 -16.69
N ILE A 345 12.10 -8.01 -17.47
CA ILE A 345 10.88 -8.71 -17.02
C ILE A 345 10.89 -10.08 -17.68
N THR A 346 10.77 -11.14 -16.87
CA THR A 346 10.89 -12.51 -17.39
C THR A 346 9.55 -13.18 -17.70
N THR A 347 8.43 -12.64 -17.21
CA THR A 347 7.11 -13.28 -17.20
C THR A 347 6.02 -12.44 -17.86
N LEU A 348 5.64 -11.31 -17.26
CA LEU A 348 4.46 -10.54 -17.67
C LEU A 348 4.69 -9.04 -17.48
N LEU A 349 4.37 -8.26 -18.50
CA LEU A 349 4.15 -6.83 -18.43
C LEU A 349 2.67 -6.53 -18.71
N THR A 350 2.00 -5.89 -17.76
CA THR A 350 0.59 -5.52 -17.90
C THR A 350 0.45 -4.01 -17.92
N PHE A 351 -0.21 -3.49 -18.94
CA PHE A 351 -0.67 -2.11 -18.97
C PHE A 351 -2.15 -2.05 -18.58
N VAL A 352 -2.45 -1.25 -17.56
CA VAL A 352 -3.81 -0.81 -17.23
C VAL A 352 -3.98 0.61 -17.77
N THR A 353 -3.09 1.51 -17.37
CA THR A 353 -3.02 2.88 -17.90
C THR A 353 -1.60 3.42 -17.79
N GLY A 354 -1.16 4.11 -18.84
CA GLY A 354 0.11 4.83 -18.90
C GLY A 354 1.21 4.10 -19.66
N ARG A 355 2.24 4.86 -20.02
CA ARG A 355 3.37 4.38 -20.82
C ARG A 355 4.64 4.24 -19.99
N ILE A 356 5.59 3.44 -20.51
CA ILE A 356 6.95 3.37 -19.98
C ILE A 356 7.88 4.17 -20.89
N SER A 357 8.54 5.19 -20.36
CA SER A 357 9.62 5.91 -21.01
C SER A 357 10.96 5.29 -20.64
N THR A 358 11.73 4.81 -21.62
CA THR A 358 13.01 4.14 -21.32
C THR A 358 14.22 5.07 -21.38
N GLY A 359 14.11 6.22 -22.05
CA GLY A 359 15.26 7.10 -22.31
C GLY A 359 16.37 6.35 -23.06
N THR A 360 17.59 6.38 -22.51
CA THR A 360 18.73 5.62 -23.05
C THR A 360 18.73 4.14 -22.63
N ASN A 361 17.88 3.75 -21.69
CA ASN A 361 17.82 2.40 -21.16
C ASN A 361 16.98 1.48 -22.07
N ASN A 362 17.11 0.18 -21.85
CA ASN A 362 16.28 -0.87 -22.43
C ASN A 362 15.28 -1.37 -21.40
N LEU A 363 14.01 -1.46 -21.82
CA LEU A 363 13.09 -2.42 -21.22
C LEU A 363 13.28 -3.76 -21.93
N ILE A 364 13.68 -4.78 -21.18
CA ILE A 364 14.02 -6.11 -21.71
C ILE A 364 12.91 -7.08 -21.31
N LEU A 365 12.27 -7.68 -22.30
CA LEU A 365 11.35 -8.79 -22.11
C LEU A 365 12.05 -10.08 -22.50
N SER A 366 12.09 -11.05 -21.58
CA SER A 366 12.62 -12.38 -21.90
C SER A 366 11.86 -13.01 -23.07
N SER A 367 12.39 -14.10 -23.65
CA SER A 367 11.72 -14.80 -24.74
C SER A 367 10.35 -15.39 -24.35
N ALA A 368 10.15 -15.68 -23.07
CA ALA A 368 8.90 -16.19 -22.50
C ALA A 368 7.98 -15.07 -21.99
N ALA A 369 8.47 -13.84 -21.86
CA ALA A 369 7.67 -12.74 -21.33
C ALA A 369 6.54 -12.34 -22.29
N THR A 370 5.37 -12.06 -21.72
CA THR A 370 4.18 -11.62 -22.44
C THR A 370 3.82 -10.18 -22.10
N VAL A 371 3.06 -9.53 -22.99
CA VAL A 371 2.54 -8.17 -22.79
C VAL A 371 1.02 -8.21 -22.89
N SER A 372 0.33 -7.58 -21.94
CA SER A 372 -1.13 -7.43 -21.92
C SER A 372 -1.52 -5.97 -21.81
N GLY A 373 -2.65 -5.59 -22.41
CA GLY A 373 -3.24 -4.25 -22.31
C GLY A 373 -2.52 -3.14 -23.09
N ALA A 374 -1.57 -3.50 -23.95
CA ALA A 374 -0.89 -2.53 -24.81
C ALA A 374 -1.84 -1.92 -25.86
N GLY A 375 -1.66 -0.64 -26.18
CA GLY A 375 -2.52 0.13 -27.07
C GLY A 375 -2.24 1.62 -27.00
N ALA A 376 -3.13 2.46 -27.54
CA ALA A 376 -3.03 3.91 -27.42
C ALA A 376 -2.97 4.33 -25.93
N GLY A 377 -1.96 5.12 -25.57
CA GLY A 377 -1.66 5.51 -24.17
C GLY A 377 -0.93 4.46 -23.32
N ASN A 378 -0.84 3.21 -23.79
CA ASN A 378 -0.34 2.05 -23.06
C ASN A 378 0.76 1.32 -23.86
N TYR A 379 1.98 1.85 -23.83
CA TYR A 379 3.07 1.34 -24.67
C TYR A 379 4.45 1.74 -24.14
N ILE A 380 5.50 1.29 -24.82
CA ILE A 380 6.88 1.65 -24.51
C ILE A 380 7.31 2.81 -25.40
N TYR A 381 7.63 3.94 -24.79
CA TYR A 381 8.32 5.05 -25.43
C TYR A 381 9.83 4.91 -25.25
N GLY A 382 10.50 4.31 -26.23
CA GLY A 382 11.95 4.10 -26.22
C GLY A 382 12.38 2.72 -26.69
N ASN A 383 13.45 2.18 -26.11
CA ASN A 383 14.04 0.91 -26.49
C ASN A 383 13.31 -0.27 -25.83
N LEU A 384 12.60 -1.06 -26.63
CA LEU A 384 12.03 -2.34 -26.23
C LEU A 384 12.86 -3.48 -26.80
N GLN A 385 13.54 -4.23 -25.94
CA GLN A 385 14.29 -5.43 -26.31
C GLN A 385 13.44 -6.66 -26.00
N LYS A 386 13.24 -7.56 -26.97
CA LYS A 386 12.53 -8.83 -26.77
C LYS A 386 13.39 -10.01 -27.17
N GLY A 387 13.47 -11.01 -26.29
CA GLY A 387 14.05 -12.31 -26.63
C GLY A 387 13.19 -13.03 -27.67
N ILE A 388 13.83 -13.74 -28.60
CA ILE A 388 13.13 -14.52 -29.63
C ILE A 388 13.34 -16.01 -29.33
N ALA A 389 12.26 -16.70 -28.95
CA ALA A 389 12.29 -18.14 -28.64
C ALA A 389 12.46 -18.98 -29.91
N THR A 390 12.79 -20.26 -29.76
CA THR A 390 12.86 -21.21 -30.88
C THR A 390 11.51 -21.30 -31.56
N ALA A 391 11.49 -21.39 -32.89
CA ALA A 391 10.26 -21.50 -33.67
C ALA A 391 9.23 -20.36 -33.41
N THR A 392 9.70 -19.15 -33.13
CA THR A 392 8.83 -17.98 -33.02
C THR A 392 8.27 -17.63 -34.40
N ALA A 393 6.97 -17.82 -34.61
CA ALA A 393 6.30 -17.44 -35.86
C ALA A 393 6.12 -15.92 -36.00
N SER A 394 5.80 -15.23 -34.89
CA SER A 394 5.61 -13.79 -34.88
C SER A 394 6.02 -13.15 -33.56
N LYS A 395 6.45 -11.88 -33.61
CA LYS A 395 6.74 -11.07 -32.45
C LYS A 395 6.30 -9.62 -32.70
N THR A 396 5.43 -9.11 -31.83
CA THR A 396 5.05 -7.69 -31.79
C THR A 396 5.94 -6.93 -30.80
N PHE A 397 6.27 -5.70 -31.16
CA PHE A 397 6.96 -4.71 -30.34
C PHE A 397 5.99 -3.58 -30.05
N GLU A 398 5.58 -3.49 -28.79
CA GLU A 398 4.58 -2.55 -28.30
C GLU A 398 5.20 -1.16 -28.05
N ILE A 399 5.75 -0.57 -29.11
CA ILE A 399 6.49 0.70 -29.07
C ILE A 399 5.68 1.87 -29.60
N GLY A 400 6.08 3.06 -29.21
CA GLY A 400 5.53 4.33 -29.68
C GLY A 400 6.47 5.49 -29.37
N ASP A 401 5.98 6.71 -29.58
CA ASP A 401 6.69 7.95 -29.22
C ASP A 401 5.99 8.72 -28.09
N ALA A 402 6.33 9.99 -27.90
CA ALA A 402 5.74 10.84 -26.87
C ALA A 402 4.23 11.10 -27.03
N SER A 403 3.59 10.65 -28.11
CA SER A 403 2.18 10.92 -28.43
C SER A 403 1.42 9.72 -29.01
N SER A 404 2.11 8.83 -29.72
CA SER A 404 1.47 7.86 -30.61
C SER A 404 1.98 6.44 -30.36
N TYR A 405 1.05 5.48 -30.34
CA TYR A 405 1.34 4.05 -30.34
C TYR A 405 1.51 3.56 -31.78
N THR A 406 2.72 3.13 -32.14
CA THR A 406 3.09 2.79 -33.53
C THR A 406 3.88 1.47 -33.55
N PRO A 407 3.21 0.35 -33.20
CA PRO A 407 3.85 -0.93 -32.98
C PRO A 407 4.42 -1.53 -34.27
N VAL A 408 5.39 -2.42 -34.10
CA VAL A 408 5.98 -3.19 -35.19
C VAL A 408 5.74 -4.67 -34.95
N THR A 409 5.25 -5.39 -35.95
CA THR A 409 5.11 -6.85 -35.89
C THR A 409 6.05 -7.49 -36.89
N LEU A 410 6.91 -8.38 -36.41
CA LEU A 410 7.73 -9.26 -37.24
C LEU A 410 7.03 -10.61 -37.40
N GLN A 411 7.05 -11.17 -38.60
CA GLN A 411 6.67 -12.55 -38.87
C GLN A 411 7.88 -13.26 -39.48
N PHE A 412 8.26 -14.41 -38.94
CA PHE A 412 9.40 -15.18 -39.40
C PHE A 412 8.93 -16.39 -40.21
N ALA A 413 9.61 -16.66 -41.33
CA ALA A 413 9.48 -17.92 -42.05
C ALA A 413 10.66 -18.83 -41.71
N GLY A 414 10.41 -20.12 -41.50
CA GLY A 414 11.41 -21.07 -41.00
C GLY A 414 11.47 -21.12 -39.46
N THR A 415 12.61 -21.55 -38.91
CA THR A 415 12.74 -21.83 -37.48
C THR A 415 13.79 -20.93 -36.85
N THR A 416 13.35 -19.95 -36.06
CA THR A 416 14.28 -19.15 -35.26
C THR A 416 15.07 -20.04 -34.30
N ASN A 417 16.35 -19.72 -34.10
CA ASN A 417 17.32 -20.47 -33.30
C ASN A 417 17.05 -20.50 -31.79
N GLY A 418 16.18 -19.61 -31.29
CA GLY A 418 15.84 -19.51 -29.87
C GLY A 418 16.87 -18.84 -28.98
N THR A 419 17.90 -18.25 -29.58
CA THR A 419 18.89 -17.43 -28.90
C THR A 419 18.92 -16.04 -29.51
N GLY A 420 19.44 -15.08 -28.77
CA GLY A 420 19.49 -13.69 -29.20
C GLY A 420 18.20 -12.91 -28.93
N ASN A 421 18.22 -11.66 -29.38
CA ASN A 421 17.14 -10.70 -29.15
C ASN A 421 17.07 -9.67 -30.29
N ILE A 422 15.94 -8.99 -30.35
CA ILE A 422 15.75 -7.81 -31.20
C ILE A 422 15.38 -6.64 -30.29
N THR A 423 16.05 -5.50 -30.48
CA THR A 423 15.68 -4.22 -29.86
C THR A 423 15.00 -3.35 -30.89
N ALA A 424 13.81 -2.86 -30.57
CA ALA A 424 13.03 -1.98 -31.43
C ALA A 424 12.75 -0.64 -30.75
N LYS A 425 12.76 0.42 -31.54
CA LYS A 425 12.22 1.74 -31.20
C LYS A 425 11.68 2.43 -32.45
N THR A 426 10.91 3.50 -32.25
CA THR A 426 10.42 4.39 -33.30
C THR A 426 10.85 5.82 -33.02
N THR A 427 11.01 6.60 -34.08
CA THR A 427 11.30 8.03 -34.02
C THR A 427 10.34 8.77 -34.95
N SER A 428 9.72 9.85 -34.45
CA SER A 428 8.90 10.76 -35.24
C SER A 428 9.75 11.63 -36.17
N GLY A 429 9.21 11.95 -37.34
CA GLY A 429 9.87 12.69 -38.42
C GLY A 429 10.55 11.78 -39.44
N ASP A 430 10.93 12.37 -40.57
CA ASP A 430 11.71 11.73 -41.61
C ASP A 430 13.04 11.16 -41.11
N HIS A 431 13.49 10.07 -41.74
CA HIS A 431 14.81 9.53 -41.48
C HIS A 431 15.90 10.56 -41.85
N PRO A 432 16.94 10.78 -41.01
CA PRO A 432 17.96 11.82 -41.26
C PRO A 432 18.70 11.71 -42.61
N ASN A 433 18.72 10.51 -43.21
CA ASN A 433 19.36 10.25 -44.50
C ASN A 433 18.35 10.09 -45.65
N ILE A 434 17.12 10.58 -45.52
CA ILE A 434 16.09 10.42 -46.55
C ILE A 434 16.50 11.03 -47.90
N ALA A 435 17.29 12.11 -47.89
CA ALA A 435 17.78 12.77 -49.11
C ALA A 435 18.70 11.89 -49.97
N THR A 436 19.25 10.80 -49.42
CA THR A 436 20.05 9.81 -50.17
C THR A 436 19.24 8.58 -50.60
N SER A 437 17.93 8.58 -50.34
CA SER A 437 16.99 7.54 -50.74
C SER A 437 16.23 7.94 -52.03
N THR A 438 15.38 7.05 -52.52
CA THR A 438 14.40 7.34 -53.59
C THR A 438 13.07 7.85 -53.07
N ILE A 439 12.92 7.99 -51.74
CA ILE A 439 11.69 8.43 -51.07
C ILE A 439 11.62 9.96 -51.08
N SER A 440 10.46 10.50 -51.46
CA SER A 440 10.20 11.94 -51.41
C SER A 440 9.84 12.38 -50.00
N ALA A 441 10.69 13.22 -49.39
CA ALA A 441 10.51 13.78 -48.04
C ALA A 441 9.24 14.62 -47.86
N SER A 442 8.57 15.06 -48.93
CA SER A 442 7.30 15.80 -48.83
C SER A 442 6.04 14.90 -48.88
N ALA A 443 6.23 13.59 -49.05
CA ALA A 443 5.17 12.62 -49.25
C ALA A 443 5.47 11.31 -48.50
N THR A 444 5.94 11.42 -47.26
CA THR A 444 6.29 10.28 -46.40
C THR A 444 5.22 9.97 -45.37
N VAL A 445 5.42 8.83 -44.72
CA VAL A 445 5.08 8.72 -43.30
C VAL A 445 6.28 9.31 -42.55
N ASN A 446 6.06 10.41 -41.83
CA ASN A 446 7.03 11.12 -41.00
C ASN A 446 7.39 10.31 -39.75
N ARG A 447 7.95 9.13 -39.97
CA ARG A 447 8.38 8.19 -38.94
C ARG A 447 9.37 7.20 -39.51
N TYR A 448 10.34 6.82 -38.68
CA TYR A 448 11.17 5.66 -38.95
C TYR A 448 11.28 4.76 -37.73
N TRP A 449 11.63 3.50 -37.98
CA TRP A 449 11.85 2.50 -36.95
C TRP A 449 13.28 2.01 -36.99
N THR A 450 13.84 1.71 -35.82
CA THR A 450 15.16 1.09 -35.69
C THR A 450 14.98 -0.27 -35.06
N LEU A 451 15.39 -1.32 -35.79
CA LEU A 451 15.39 -2.70 -35.32
C LEU A 451 16.82 -3.23 -35.32
N THR A 452 17.33 -3.60 -34.16
CA THR A 452 18.69 -4.15 -34.00
C THR A 452 18.58 -5.63 -33.66
N ASN A 453 18.94 -6.50 -34.61
CA ASN A 453 19.06 -7.94 -34.37
C ASN A 453 20.41 -8.28 -33.72
N SER A 454 20.36 -8.92 -32.55
CA SER A 454 21.53 -9.42 -31.83
C SER A 454 21.44 -10.94 -31.65
N GLY A 455 21.81 -11.67 -32.70
CA GLY A 455 21.98 -13.13 -32.65
C GLY A 455 20.75 -13.98 -32.98
N VAL A 456 19.64 -13.39 -33.44
CA VAL A 456 18.48 -14.16 -33.94
C VAL A 456 18.77 -14.63 -35.35
N THR A 457 18.80 -15.94 -35.55
CA THR A 457 19.10 -16.60 -36.85
C THR A 457 18.18 -17.82 -37.06
N GLY A 458 18.37 -18.59 -38.13
CA GLY A 458 17.65 -19.85 -38.41
C GLY A 458 16.35 -19.70 -39.20
N PHE A 459 15.77 -18.50 -39.24
CA PHE A 459 14.70 -18.16 -40.17
C PHE A 459 15.26 -17.97 -41.60
N THR A 460 14.46 -18.28 -42.62
CA THR A 460 14.83 -18.14 -44.04
C THR A 460 14.45 -16.79 -44.62
N SER A 461 13.37 -16.19 -44.11
CA SER A 461 12.94 -14.82 -44.43
C SER A 461 12.08 -14.26 -43.30
N TYR A 462 11.77 -12.98 -43.37
CA TYR A 462 10.82 -12.34 -42.47
C TYR A 462 9.99 -11.29 -43.21
N SER A 463 8.82 -10.97 -42.68
CA SER A 463 8.05 -9.77 -43.03
C SER A 463 7.94 -8.87 -41.80
N ALA A 464 7.87 -7.57 -42.03
CA ALA A 464 7.70 -6.57 -40.98
C ALA A 464 6.48 -5.70 -41.31
N THR A 465 5.55 -5.60 -40.37
CA THR A 465 4.38 -4.71 -40.44
C THR A 465 4.63 -3.53 -39.54
N PHE A 466 4.66 -2.32 -40.12
CA PHE A 466 4.87 -1.07 -39.41
C PHE A 466 3.56 -0.31 -39.33
N ASN A 467 3.10 -0.04 -38.12
CA ASN A 467 1.86 0.69 -37.88
C ASN A 467 2.19 2.14 -37.52
N PHE A 468 1.45 3.09 -38.08
CA PHE A 468 1.61 4.53 -37.87
C PHE A 468 0.22 5.16 -37.71
N VAL A 469 0.17 6.39 -37.22
CA VAL A 469 -1.10 7.12 -37.08
C VAL A 469 -1.33 8.04 -38.27
N ALA A 470 -2.58 8.44 -38.53
CA ALA A 470 -2.91 9.33 -39.64
C ALA A 470 -2.10 10.65 -39.62
N GLY A 471 -1.81 11.17 -38.42
CA GLY A 471 -0.99 12.36 -38.23
C GLY A 471 0.48 12.21 -38.60
N ASP A 472 0.96 10.99 -38.86
CA ASP A 472 2.31 10.77 -39.38
C ASP A 472 2.36 10.97 -40.92
N ILE A 473 1.22 11.03 -41.63
CA ILE A 473 1.20 11.09 -43.11
C ILE A 473 1.32 12.53 -43.59
N ASP A 474 2.26 12.78 -44.51
CA ASP A 474 2.34 14.03 -45.27
C ASP A 474 1.32 14.05 -46.44
N SER A 475 1.64 14.68 -47.57
CA SER A 475 0.76 14.73 -48.75
C SER A 475 0.69 13.41 -49.56
N GLY A 476 1.28 12.32 -49.05
CA GLY A 476 1.44 11.06 -49.79
C GLY A 476 0.19 10.18 -49.77
N ASP A 477 -0.08 9.51 -50.89
CA ASP A 477 -1.11 8.47 -50.99
C ASP A 477 -0.58 7.14 -50.46
N TYR A 478 -1.28 6.56 -49.48
CA TYR A 478 -0.87 5.31 -48.84
C TYR A 478 -0.73 4.15 -49.83
N ASN A 479 -1.44 4.16 -50.97
CA ASN A 479 -1.31 3.13 -51.99
C ASN A 479 0.09 3.09 -52.64
N ASN A 480 0.81 4.21 -52.60
CA ASN A 480 2.13 4.37 -53.20
C ASN A 480 3.28 4.25 -52.21
N PHE A 481 3.00 4.03 -50.92
CA PHE A 481 4.05 3.96 -49.91
C PHE A 481 5.02 2.81 -50.16
N ILE A 482 6.30 3.10 -50.02
CA ILE A 482 7.38 2.13 -50.01
C ILE A 482 8.09 2.21 -48.67
N ILE A 483 8.86 1.18 -48.33
CA ILE A 483 9.79 1.21 -47.21
C ILE A 483 11.22 1.15 -47.73
N GLY A 484 12.07 2.02 -47.21
CA GLY A 484 13.52 1.94 -47.38
C GLY A 484 14.14 1.38 -46.12
N ASN A 485 15.00 0.38 -46.25
CA ASN A 485 15.84 -0.11 -45.16
C ASN A 485 17.25 0.48 -45.30
N TYR A 486 17.62 1.31 -44.35
CA TYR A 486 18.95 1.89 -44.24
C TYR A 486 19.81 1.05 -43.27
N ASN A 487 20.81 0.34 -43.80
CA ASN A 487 21.76 -0.48 -43.02
C ASN A 487 23.18 -0.02 -43.40
N PRO A 488 23.94 0.52 -42.42
CA PRO A 488 24.54 1.84 -42.52
C PRO A 488 25.26 2.04 -43.85
N THR A 489 25.03 3.22 -44.45
CA THR A 489 25.51 3.71 -45.76
C THR A 489 24.71 3.29 -47.00
N THR A 490 23.81 2.29 -46.91
CA THR A 490 23.05 1.83 -48.08
C THR A 490 21.56 1.75 -47.83
N TRP A 491 20.78 2.19 -48.82
CA TRP A 491 19.34 1.98 -48.88
C TRP A 491 19.03 0.72 -49.69
N THR A 492 18.22 -0.15 -49.12
CA THR A 492 17.62 -1.29 -49.82
C THR A 492 16.10 -1.17 -49.77
N TYR A 493 15.42 -1.58 -50.84
CA TYR A 493 13.97 -1.45 -50.97
C TYR A 493 13.35 -2.84 -51.04
N PRO A 494 12.88 -3.39 -49.91
CA PRO A 494 12.24 -4.69 -49.90
C PRO A 494 10.88 -4.64 -50.61
N THR A 495 10.39 -5.83 -51.01
CA THR A 495 9.05 -5.98 -51.57
C THR A 495 8.00 -5.50 -50.57
N ILE A 496 7.07 -4.67 -51.04
CA ILE A 496 5.98 -4.17 -50.20
C ILE A 496 4.85 -5.20 -50.16
N GLY A 497 4.43 -5.54 -48.95
CA GLY A 497 3.26 -6.37 -48.70
C GLY A 497 1.95 -5.58 -48.80
N THR A 498 0.92 -6.09 -48.12
CA THR A 498 -0.38 -5.43 -48.02
C THR A 498 -0.25 -4.06 -47.36
N ARG A 499 -0.94 -3.06 -47.91
CA ARG A 499 -1.10 -1.72 -47.33
C ARG A 499 -2.53 -1.58 -46.84
N SER A 500 -2.70 -1.04 -45.65
CA SER A 500 -4.01 -0.66 -45.10
C SER A 500 -4.05 0.83 -44.86
N ALA A 501 -5.23 1.43 -44.92
CA ALA A 501 -5.44 2.76 -44.35
C ALA A 501 -5.19 2.73 -42.82
N THR A 502 -4.87 3.89 -42.24
CA THR A 502 -4.60 4.04 -40.80
C THR A 502 -5.83 3.82 -39.93
#